data_AF-A0A3P6SI20-F1
#
_entry.id   AF-A0A3P6SI20-F1
#
_cell.length_a   1.000
_cell.length_b   1.000
_cell.length_c   1.000
_cell.angle_alpha   90.00
_cell.angle_beta   90.00
_cell.angle_gamma   90.00
#
_symmetry.space_group_name_H-M   'P 1'
#
loop_
_entity.id
_entity.type
_entity.pdbx_description
1 polymer ?
#
loop_
_entity_poly.entity_id
_entity_poly.type
_entity_poly.pdbx_seq_one_letter_code
_entity_poly.pdbx_strand_id
1 'polypeptide(L)'
;MHRDIKPGNFAIGRRDLRHIYLLDFGMCRKYLNKRASIRNPRRAAGFRGTIRYASISSHISREQCRKDDLESWMYQQVGSFSYPNSLDEGF
;
A
#
# COMPACT_ATOMS: atom_id res chain seq x y z
N MET A 1 -6.78 0.66 -6.62
CA MET A 1 -5.82 0.00 -5.71
C MET A 1 -4.58 0.83 -5.68
N HIS A 2 -4.04 1.05 -4.48
CA HIS A 2 -2.91 1.94 -4.24
C HIS A 2 -1.59 1.33 -4.72
N ARG A 3 -1.35 0.07 -4.33
CA ARG A 3 -0.17 -0.75 -4.64
C ARG A 3 1.16 -0.26 -4.04
N ASP A 4 1.11 0.75 -3.19
CA ASP A 4 2.24 1.25 -2.40
C ASP A 4 1.74 1.82 -1.06
N ILE A 5 1.05 1.00 -0.26
CA ILE A 5 0.61 1.38 1.09
C ILE A 5 1.82 1.30 2.03
N LYS A 6 2.19 2.43 2.62
CA LYS A 6 3.31 2.58 3.56
C LYS A 6 3.12 3.83 4.42
N PRO A 7 3.76 3.92 5.61
CA PRO A 7 3.64 5.09 6.48
C PRO A 7 3.93 6.42 5.78
N GLY A 8 4.97 6.48 4.93
CA GLY A 8 5.34 7.69 4.20
C GLY A 8 4.32 8.19 3.17
N ASN A 9 3.29 7.39 2.83
CA ASN A 9 2.19 7.81 1.96
C ASN A 9 0.94 8.24 2.75
N PHE A 10 1.02 8.35 4.08
CA PHE A 10 -0.03 8.95 4.90
C PHE A 10 0.45 10.27 5.51
N ALA A 11 -0.47 11.23 5.63
CA ALA A 11 -0.20 12.49 6.33
C ALA A 11 -1.36 12.89 7.23
N ILE A 12 -1.06 13.61 8.30
CA ILE A 12 -2.06 14.14 9.24
C ILE A 12 -2.42 15.57 8.82
N GLY A 13 -3.71 15.90 8.88
CA GLY A 13 -4.20 17.24 8.58
C GLY A 13 -3.66 18.29 9.54
N ARG A 14 -3.22 19.43 9.00
CA ARG A 14 -2.70 20.53 9.83
C ARG A 14 -3.78 21.23 10.67
N ARG A 15 -5.01 21.33 10.16
CA ARG A 15 -6.14 22.00 10.85
C ARG A 15 -6.95 21.04 11.71
N ASP A 16 -7.08 19.79 11.26
CA ASP A 16 -7.75 18.72 11.97
C ASP A 16 -6.80 17.52 12.04
N LEU A 17 -6.21 17.33 13.22
CA LEU A 17 -5.27 16.25 13.50
C LEU A 17 -5.93 14.86 13.48
N ARG A 18 -7.27 14.78 13.45
CA ARG A 18 -8.01 13.52 13.32
C ARG A 18 -8.22 13.13 11.85
N HIS A 19 -7.90 14.02 10.91
CA HIS A 19 -8.01 13.76 9.49
C HIS A 19 -6.70 13.17 8.95
N ILE A 20 -6.78 11.97 8.38
CA ILE A 20 -5.64 11.28 7.76
C ILE A 20 -5.83 11.32 6.24
N TYR A 21 -4.81 11.78 5.53
CA TYR A 21 -4.75 11.83 4.08
C TYR A 21 -3.94 10.65 3.56
N LEU A 22 -4.41 10.06 2.46
CA LEU A 22 -3.65 9.13 1.64
C LEU A 22 -3.04 9.90 0.46
N LEU A 23 -1.74 9.73 0.25
CA LEU A 23 -0.92 10.45 -0.71
C LEU A 23 -0.33 9.50 -1.77
N ASP A 24 0.21 10.08 -2.84
CA ASP A 24 0.94 9.39 -3.93
C ASP A 24 0.16 8.25 -4.63
N PHE A 25 -0.71 8.67 -5.55
CA PHE A 25 -1.45 7.77 -6.43
C PHE A 25 -0.66 7.34 -7.68
N GLY A 26 0.65 7.64 -7.77
CA GLY A 26 1.46 7.37 -8.96
C GLY A 26 1.57 5.89 -9.32
N MET A 27 1.44 5.00 -8.33
CA MET A 27 1.44 3.55 -8.53
C MET A 27 0.04 2.94 -8.68
N CYS A 28 -1.02 3.75 -8.59
CA CYS A 28 -2.39 3.23 -8.58
C CYS A 28 -2.74 2.46 -9.86
N ARG A 29 -3.59 1.45 -9.69
CA ARG A 29 -4.17 0.72 -10.81
C ARG A 29 -5.66 0.48 -10.62
N LYS A 30 -6.43 0.73 -11.68
CA LYS A 30 -7.85 0.39 -11.75
C LYS A 30 -8.00 -1.14 -11.85
N TYR A 31 -8.66 -1.73 -10.86
CA TYR A 31 -8.91 -3.18 -10.80
C TYR A 31 -10.22 -3.59 -11.49
N LEU A 32 -11.10 -2.62 -11.77
CA LEU A 32 -12.34 -2.82 -12.53
C LEU A 32 -12.13 -2.49 -14.02
N ASN A 33 -12.83 -3.21 -14.90
CA ASN A 33 -12.89 -2.90 -16.32
C ASN A 33 -13.98 -1.83 -16.61
N LYS A 34 -14.27 -1.59 -17.89
CA LYS A 34 -15.30 -0.62 -18.31
C LYS A 34 -16.74 -1.04 -17.95
N ARG A 35 -16.96 -2.33 -17.67
CA ARG A 35 -18.26 -2.92 -17.28
C ARG A 35 -18.39 -3.11 -15.76
N ALA A 36 -17.54 -2.42 -14.97
CA ALA A 36 -17.48 -2.55 -13.52
C ALA A 36 -17.22 -3.97 -12.98
N SER A 37 -16.68 -4.88 -13.80
CA SER A 37 -16.25 -6.21 -13.34
C SER A 37 -14.75 -6.24 -13.07
N ILE A 38 -14.31 -7.17 -12.20
CA ILE A 38 -12.89 -7.36 -11.89
C ILE A 38 -12.13 -7.71 -13.18
N ARG A 39 -11.00 -7.06 -13.40
CA ARG A 39 -10.10 -7.35 -14.53
C ARG A 39 -9.44 -8.70 -14.35
N ASN A 40 -9.29 -9.45 -15.44
CA ASN A 40 -8.47 -10.65 -15.43
C ASN A 40 -7.02 -10.31 -15.04
N PRO A 41 -6.38 -11.13 -14.20
CA PRO A 41 -5.00 -10.92 -13.81
C PRO A 41 -4.08 -11.07 -15.02
N ARG A 42 -3.03 -10.25 -15.09
CA ARG A 42 -1.95 -10.47 -16.06
C ARG A 42 -1.19 -11.75 -15.71
N ARG A 43 -0.57 -12.37 -16.72
CA ARG A 43 0.29 -13.57 -16.54
C ARG A 43 1.45 -13.31 -15.57
N ALA A 44 2.03 -12.11 -15.63
CA ALA A 44 3.04 -11.63 -14.70
C ALA A 44 2.85 -10.12 -14.49
N ALA A 45 2.99 -9.68 -13.25
CA ALA A 45 3.00 -8.28 -12.87
C ALA A 45 4.35 -7.96 -12.24
N GLY A 46 5.14 -7.11 -12.90
CA GLY A 46 6.41 -6.66 -12.34
C GLY A 46 6.20 -5.96 -10.99
N PHE A 47 7.12 -6.22 -10.07
CA PHE A 47 7.12 -5.66 -8.73
C PHE A 47 7.06 -4.13 -8.78
N ARG A 48 6.17 -3.54 -7.97
CA ARG A 48 6.11 -2.11 -7.70
C ARG A 48 5.79 -1.90 -6.21
N GLY A 49 6.13 -0.72 -5.71
CA GLY A 49 5.92 -0.32 -4.33
C GLY A 49 7.16 -0.55 -3.46
N THR A 50 6.96 -0.40 -2.15
CA THR A 50 8.04 -0.42 -1.16
C THR A 50 8.24 -1.83 -0.60
N ILE A 51 9.44 -2.38 -0.76
CA ILE A 51 9.81 -3.78 -0.40
C ILE A 51 9.32 -4.17 1.00
N ARG A 52 9.58 -3.34 2.01
CA ARG A 52 9.24 -3.62 3.42
C ARG A 52 7.74 -3.89 3.64
N TYR A 53 6.87 -3.26 2.86
CA TYR A 53 5.42 -3.33 3.04
C TYR A 53 4.73 -4.09 1.90
N ALA A 54 5.46 -4.57 0.90
CA ALA A 54 4.86 -5.23 -0.25
C ALA A 54 4.27 -6.59 0.13
N SER A 55 3.07 -6.89 -0.40
CA SER A 55 2.45 -8.21 -0.19
C SER A 55 3.29 -9.34 -0.78
N ILE A 56 3.14 -10.56 -0.24
CA ILE A 56 3.77 -11.77 -0.77
C ILE A 56 3.45 -11.93 -2.26
N SER A 57 2.21 -11.60 -2.66
CA SER A 57 1.78 -11.69 -4.06
C SER A 57 2.56 -10.74 -4.98
N SER A 58 2.96 -9.57 -4.50
CA SER A 58 3.85 -8.66 -5.24
C SER A 58 5.24 -9.27 -5.44
N HIS A 59 5.80 -9.88 -4.39
CA HIS A 59 7.11 -10.53 -4.46
C HIS A 59 7.17 -11.68 -5.49
N ILE A 60 6.10 -12.47 -5.61
CA ILE A 60 6.02 -13.57 -6.57
C ILE A 60 5.43 -13.16 -7.93
N SER A 61 5.43 -11.86 -8.25
CA SER A 61 4.97 -11.30 -9.53
C SER A 61 3.52 -11.64 -9.90
N ARG A 62 2.67 -11.91 -8.91
CA ARG A 62 1.23 -12.06 -9.12
C ARG A 62 0.57 -10.70 -9.30
N GLU A 63 -0.51 -10.67 -10.08
CA GLU A 63 -1.33 -9.48 -10.18
C GLU A 63 -1.89 -9.12 -8.81
N GLN A 64 -1.52 -7.93 -8.32
CA GLN A 64 -2.08 -7.42 -7.08
C GLN A 64 -3.60 -7.27 -7.20
N CYS A 65 -4.32 -7.55 -6.12
CA CYS A 65 -5.74 -7.32 -5.92
C CYS A 65 -5.99 -6.53 -4.62
N ARG A 66 -7.25 -6.33 -4.26
CA ARG A 66 -7.63 -5.48 -3.10
C ARG A 66 -7.03 -5.98 -1.78
N LYS A 67 -6.84 -7.30 -1.63
CA LYS A 67 -6.23 -7.88 -0.44
C LYS A 67 -4.81 -7.37 -0.22
N ASP A 68 -4.09 -7.08 -1.31
CA ASP A 68 -2.67 -6.76 -1.24
C ASP A 68 -2.44 -5.38 -0.62
N ASP A 69 -3.34 -4.41 -0.85
CA ASP A 69 -3.32 -3.13 -0.13
C ASP A 69 -3.60 -3.33 1.38
N LEU A 70 -4.46 -4.29 1.75
CA LEU A 70 -4.75 -4.63 3.17
C LEU A 70 -3.58 -5.38 3.83
N GLU A 71 -2.90 -6.25 3.10
CA GLU A 71 -1.71 -6.99 3.56
C GLU A 71 -0.57 -6.00 3.86
N SER A 72 -0.32 -5.06 2.95
CA SER A 72 0.61 -3.95 3.16
C SER A 72 0.25 -3.09 4.37
N TRP A 73 -1.04 -2.77 4.54
CA TRP A 73 -1.52 -2.04 5.71
C TRP A 73 -1.25 -2.83 7.01
N MET A 74 -1.53 -4.14 7.04
CA MET A 74 -1.27 -4.97 8.22
C MET A 74 0.23 -4.97 8.59
N TYR A 75 1.13 -5.08 7.62
CA TYR A 75 2.57 -5.05 7.86
C TYR A 75 3.05 -3.75 8.50
N GLN A 76 2.55 -2.59 8.06
CA GLN A 76 2.90 -1.33 8.70
C GLN A 76 2.36 -1.23 10.14
N GLN A 77 1.14 -1.72 10.40
CA GLN A 77 0.57 -1.67 11.75
C GLN A 77 1.40 -2.50 12.73
N VAL A 78 1.76 -3.73 12.36
CA VAL A 78 2.62 -4.59 13.20
C VAL A 78 3.96 -3.92 13.47
N GLY A 79 4.60 -3.36 12.44
CA GLY A 79 5.86 -2.61 12.61
C GLY A 79 5.73 -1.44 13.60
N SER A 80 4.64 -0.68 13.53
CA SER A 80 4.38 0.43 14.46
C SER A 80 4.14 -0.02 15.91
N PHE A 81 3.50 -1.17 16.13
CA PHE A 81 3.29 -1.70 17.48
C PHE A 81 4.53 -2.36 18.08
N SER A 82 5.38 -2.97 17.25
CA SER A 82 6.63 -3.59 17.71
C SER A 82 7.74 -2.59 18.03
N TYR A 83 7.67 -1.37 17.47
CA TYR A 83 8.66 -0.31 17.67
C TYR A 83 7.99 1.05 17.97
N PRO A 84 7.34 1.21 19.14
CA PRO A 84 6.59 2.43 19.46
C PRO A 84 7.46 3.71 19.53
N ASN A 85 8.79 3.57 19.62
CA ASN A 85 9.73 4.69 19.77
C ASN A 85 10.71 4.89 18.59
N SER A 86 10.51 4.24 17.43
CA SER A 86 11.46 4.37 16.29
C SER A 86 11.37 5.69 15.51
N LEU A 87 10.96 6.79 16.15
CA LEU A 87 11.06 8.14 15.56
C LEU A 87 12.50 8.69 15.59
N ASP A 88 13.49 7.90 16.01
CA ASP A 88 14.87 8.39 16.22
C ASP A 88 15.93 7.80 15.29
N GLU A 89 15.58 7.06 14.24
CA GLU A 89 16.56 6.59 13.26
C GLU A 89 16.09 6.95 11.85
N GLY A 90 16.71 8.01 11.32
CA GLY A 90 16.37 8.64 10.06
C GLY A 90 16.49 7.73 8.83
N PHE A 91 15.61 8.01 7.88
CA PHE A 91 15.83 7.85 6.44
C PHE A 91 15.25 9.08 5.74
#